data_AF-A0A943Y4Q2-F1
#
_entry.id   AF-A0A943Y4Q2-F1
#
_cell.length_a   1.000
_cell.length_b   1.000
_cell.length_c   1.000
_cell.angle_alpha   90.00
_cell.angle_beta   90.00
_cell.angle_gamma   90.00
#
_symmetry.space_group_name_H-M   'P 1'
#
loop_
_entity.id
_entity.type
_entity.pdbx_description
1 polymer ?
#
loop_
_entity_poly.entity_id
_entity_poly.type
_entity_poly.pdbx_seq_one_letter_code
_entity_poly.pdbx_strand_id
1 'polypeptide(L)'
;MAKRSCRRTTDENAIHNKAVKIRKMTDEQLVHYVEDRVEKARSEGFNCGKTQAPKHKTVDITGIIEEISSVKGIGATKLADIKAILEKHLEVRADA
;
A
#
# COMPACT_ATOMS: atom_id res chain seq x y z
N MET A 1 -39.22 24.84 32.09
CA MET A 1 -38.53 24.53 30.82
C MET A 1 -37.06 24.88 30.97
N ALA A 2 -36.16 23.90 30.96
CA ALA A 2 -34.73 24.17 31.04
C ALA A 2 -34.29 24.92 29.77
N LYS A 3 -33.63 26.07 29.91
CA LYS A 3 -33.03 26.78 28.76
C LYS A 3 -32.04 25.84 28.10
N ARG A 4 -32.23 25.56 26.80
CA ARG A 4 -31.26 24.86 25.96
C ARG A 4 -29.94 25.64 26.08
N SER A 5 -28.86 24.99 26.54
CA SER A 5 -27.55 25.63 26.60
C SER A 5 -27.21 26.14 25.21
N CYS A 6 -27.13 27.46 25.03
CA CYS A 6 -26.84 28.13 23.76
C CYS A 6 -25.37 27.96 23.33
N ARG A 7 -24.61 27.12 24.05
CA ARG A 7 -23.18 26.95 23.86
C ARG A 7 -22.95 25.81 22.89
N ARG A 8 -22.32 26.13 21.75
CA ARG A 8 -21.91 25.14 20.77
C ARG A 8 -21.03 24.07 21.42
N THR A 9 -21.28 22.82 21.08
CA THR A 9 -20.43 21.69 21.46
C THR A 9 -19.05 21.81 20.78
N THR A 10 -18.07 21.06 21.25
CA THR A 10 -16.72 21.06 20.67
C THR A 10 -16.74 20.69 19.18
N ASP A 11 -17.58 19.73 18.78
CA ASP A 11 -17.75 19.32 17.39
C ASP A 11 -18.40 20.43 16.54
N GLU A 12 -19.47 21.05 17.06
CA GLU A 12 -20.12 22.19 16.40
C GLU A 12 -19.16 23.37 16.21
N ASN A 13 -18.25 23.60 17.17
CA ASN A 13 -17.21 24.61 17.06
C ASN A 13 -16.16 24.24 15.99
N ALA A 14 -15.78 22.97 15.88
CA ALA A 14 -14.84 22.51 14.85
C ALA A 14 -15.42 22.69 13.43
N ILE A 15 -16.67 22.30 13.23
CA ILE A 15 -17.39 22.48 11.95
C ILE A 15 -17.53 23.98 11.64
N HIS A 16 -17.95 24.79 12.62
CA HIS A 16 -18.09 26.23 12.45
C HIS A 16 -16.77 26.89 12.05
N ASN A 17 -15.69 26.60 12.76
CA ASN A 17 -14.38 27.18 12.48
C ASN A 17 -13.88 26.80 11.09
N LYS A 18 -14.07 25.54 10.68
CA LYS A 18 -13.73 25.09 9.32
C LYS A 18 -14.55 25.82 8.26
N ALA A 19 -15.86 25.97 8.46
CA ALA A 19 -16.74 26.69 7.55
C ALA A 19 -16.43 28.20 7.48
N VAL A 20 -16.08 28.82 8.60
CA VAL A 20 -15.61 30.21 8.63
C VAL A 20 -14.31 30.36 7.86
N LYS A 21 -13.36 29.43 8.02
CA LYS A 21 -12.09 29.46 7.29
C LYS A 21 -12.30 29.35 5.78
N ILE A 22 -13.16 28.43 5.32
CA ILE A 22 -13.48 28.26 3.90
C ILE A 22 -14.08 29.54 3.30
N ARG A 23 -15.06 30.14 3.99
CA ARG A 23 -15.70 31.39 3.52
C ARG A 23 -14.77 32.60 3.47
N LYS A 24 -13.63 32.55 4.17
CA LYS A 24 -12.64 33.63 4.23
C LYS A 24 -11.46 33.44 3.27
N MET A 25 -11.33 32.26 2.64
CA MET A 25 -10.28 32.03 1.65
C MET A 25 -10.65 32.70 0.33
N THR A 26 -9.63 33.16 -0.40
CA THR A 26 -9.79 33.63 -1.78
C THR A 26 -9.96 32.45 -2.73
N ASP A 27 -10.47 32.71 -3.94
CA ASP A 27 -10.67 31.66 -4.94
C ASP A 27 -9.36 30.93 -5.27
N GLU A 28 -8.24 31.63 -5.37
CA GLU A 28 -6.91 31.05 -5.57
C GLU A 28 -6.49 30.13 -4.41
N GLN A 29 -6.69 30.57 -3.16
CA GLN A 29 -6.41 29.74 -1.99
C GLN A 29 -7.30 28.51 -1.92
N LEU A 30 -8.56 28.62 -2.38
CA LEU A 30 -9.48 27.49 -2.46
C LEU A 30 -9.04 26.47 -3.51
N VAL A 31 -8.60 26.94 -4.68
CA VAL A 31 -8.08 26.09 -5.76
C VAL A 31 -6.86 25.30 -5.26
N HIS A 32 -5.86 25.98 -4.71
CA HIS A 32 -4.67 25.30 -4.17
C HIS A 32 -5.01 24.32 -3.05
N TYR A 33 -5.90 24.70 -2.13
CA TYR A 33 -6.32 23.81 -1.05
C TYR A 33 -6.97 22.52 -1.57
N VAL A 34 -7.66 22.57 -2.71
CA VAL A 34 -8.26 21.38 -3.34
C VAL A 34 -7.22 20.57 -4.11
N GLU A 35 -6.34 21.22 -4.86
CA GLU A 35 -5.27 20.57 -5.63
C GLU A 35 -4.30 19.80 -4.71
N ASP A 36 -3.83 20.44 -3.65
CA ASP A 36 -2.96 19.83 -2.64
C ASP A 36 -3.61 18.59 -2.00
N ARG A 37 -4.92 18.64 -1.77
CA ARG A 37 -5.68 17.51 -1.20
C ARG A 37 -5.78 16.35 -2.17
N VAL A 38 -5.99 16.63 -3.46
CA VAL A 38 -6.06 15.62 -4.51
C VAL A 38 -4.70 14.98 -4.72
N GLU A 39 -3.64 15.77 -4.80
CA GLU A 39 -2.27 15.27 -4.96
C GLU A 39 -1.82 14.46 -3.74
N LYS A 40 -2.13 14.93 -2.53
CA LYS A 40 -1.88 14.19 -1.29
C LYS A 40 -2.64 12.86 -1.26
N ALA A 41 -3.94 12.85 -1.60
CA ALA A 41 -4.71 11.61 -1.64
C ALA A 41 -4.19 10.63 -2.71
N ARG A 42 -3.74 11.12 -3.87
CA ARG A 42 -3.12 10.28 -4.91
C ARG A 42 -1.80 9.69 -4.44
N SER A 43 -0.91 10.51 -3.87
CA SER A 43 0.40 10.05 -3.40
C SER A 43 0.28 9.10 -2.19
N GLU A 44 -0.60 9.38 -1.24
CA GLU A 44 -0.91 8.48 -0.13
C GLU A 44 -1.54 7.18 -0.62
N GLY A 45 -2.52 7.25 -1.53
CA GLY A 45 -3.14 6.07 -2.14
C GLY A 45 -2.15 5.20 -2.89
N PHE A 46 -1.25 5.80 -3.68
CA PHE A 46 -0.21 5.10 -4.42
C PHE A 46 0.79 4.42 -3.47
N ASN A 47 1.27 5.13 -2.44
CA ASN A 47 2.23 4.58 -1.49
C ASN A 47 1.60 3.47 -0.63
N CYS A 48 0.36 3.64 -0.18
CA CYS A 48 -0.41 2.57 0.49
C CYS A 48 -0.60 1.36 -0.43
N GLY A 49 -0.88 1.58 -1.72
CA GLY A 49 -0.96 0.50 -2.71
C GLY A 49 0.36 -0.24 -2.87
N LYS A 50 1.49 0.48 -2.94
CA LYS A 50 2.83 -0.11 -3.05
C LYS A 50 3.24 -0.90 -1.80
N THR A 51 2.84 -0.47 -0.61
CA THR A 51 3.12 -1.19 0.64
C THR A 51 2.20 -2.38 0.86
N GLN A 52 0.95 -2.31 0.40
CA GLN A 52 -0.03 -3.40 0.48
C GLN A 52 0.09 -4.40 -0.67
N ALA A 53 0.74 -4.02 -1.78
CA ALA A 53 1.05 -4.96 -2.84
C ALA A 53 1.84 -6.13 -2.23
N PRO A 54 1.40 -7.38 -2.44
CA PRO A 54 2.15 -8.52 -1.96
C PRO A 54 3.53 -8.45 -2.59
N LYS A 55 4.56 -8.20 -1.77
CA LYS A 55 5.94 -8.39 -2.20
C LYS A 55 5.99 -9.80 -2.75
N HIS A 56 6.28 -9.93 -4.04
CA HIS A 56 6.40 -11.24 -4.67
C HIS A 56 7.36 -12.03 -3.79
N LYS A 57 6.90 -13.15 -3.22
CA LYS A 57 7.76 -13.96 -2.36
C LYS A 57 8.94 -14.37 -3.24
N THR A 58 10.13 -13.94 -2.87
CA THR A 58 11.37 -14.43 -3.47
C THR A 58 11.37 -15.92 -3.21
N VAL A 59 11.24 -16.72 -4.27
CA VAL A 59 11.23 -18.17 -4.16
C VAL A 59 12.67 -18.61 -3.94
N ASP A 60 12.96 -19.22 -2.79
CA ASP A 60 14.28 -19.76 -2.50
C ASP A 60 14.46 -21.09 -3.24
N ILE A 61 15.06 -21.02 -4.43
CA ILE A 61 15.35 -22.18 -5.27
C ILE A 61 16.26 -23.16 -4.52
N THR A 62 17.20 -22.67 -3.72
CA THR A 62 18.16 -23.53 -2.99
C THR A 62 17.45 -24.36 -1.94
N GLY A 63 16.61 -23.74 -1.11
CA GLY A 63 15.83 -24.44 -0.10
C GLY A 63 14.89 -25.50 -0.69
N ILE A 64 14.26 -25.21 -1.83
CA ILE A 64 13.41 -26.19 -2.55
C ILE A 64 14.23 -27.39 -3.03
N ILE A 65 15.43 -27.15 -3.57
CA ILE A 65 16.31 -28.23 -4.05
C ILE A 65 16.79 -29.12 -2.89
N GLU A 66 17.10 -28.54 -1.73
CA GLU A 66 17.49 -29.29 -0.54
C GLU A 66 16.34 -30.18 -0.02
N GLU A 67 15.12 -29.66 0.03
CA GLU A 67 13.93 -30.42 0.42
C GLU A 67 13.67 -31.60 -0.53
N ILE A 68 13.75 -31.34 -1.85
CA ILE A 68 13.60 -32.38 -2.88
C ILE A 68 14.70 -33.44 -2.78
N SER A 69 15.93 -33.06 -2.43
CA SER A 69 17.05 -34.00 -2.28
C SER A 69 16.84 -35.03 -1.17
N SER A 70 16.01 -34.71 -0.18
CA SER A 70 15.65 -35.62 0.92
C SER A 70 14.65 -36.71 0.50
N VAL A 71 14.03 -36.59 -0.69
CA VAL A 71 13.07 -37.57 -1.20
C VAL A 71 13.79 -38.81 -1.73
N LYS A 72 13.46 -39.97 -1.16
CA LYS A 72 14.03 -41.25 -1.58
C LYS A 72 13.77 -41.53 -3.06
N GLY A 73 14.83 -41.87 -3.80
CA GLY A 73 14.76 -42.21 -5.23
C GLY A 73 15.04 -41.05 -6.17
N ILE A 74 15.27 -39.84 -5.65
CA ILE A 74 15.76 -38.71 -6.45
C ILE A 74 17.29 -38.76 -6.51
N GLY A 75 17.82 -38.83 -7.73
CA GLY A 75 19.27 -38.82 -8.00
C GLY A 75 19.77 -37.46 -8.47
N ALA A 76 21.10 -37.28 -8.47
CA ALA A 76 21.78 -36.02 -8.81
C ALA A 76 21.38 -35.47 -10.19
N THR A 77 21.22 -36.33 -11.20
CA THR A 77 20.82 -35.91 -12.56
C THR A 77 19.42 -35.30 -12.57
N LYS A 78 18.47 -35.92 -11.86
CA LYS A 78 17.08 -35.42 -11.77
C LYS A 78 17.01 -34.12 -10.96
N LEU A 79 17.82 -33.99 -9.92
CA LEU A 79 17.96 -32.72 -9.17
C LEU A 79 18.49 -31.58 -10.05
N ALA A 80 19.48 -31.86 -10.90
CA ALA A 80 20.02 -30.86 -11.83
C ALA A 80 18.95 -30.41 -12.86
N ASP A 81 18.18 -31.35 -13.42
CA ASP A 81 17.08 -31.04 -14.33
C ASP A 81 16.01 -30.18 -13.65
N ILE A 82 15.63 -30.52 -12.41
CA ILE A 82 14.64 -29.77 -11.62
C ILE A 82 15.15 -28.35 -11.34
N LYS A 83 16.43 -28.21 -10.96
CA LYS A 83 17.04 -26.90 -10.75
C LYS A 83 16.95 -26.02 -12.00
N ALA A 84 17.31 -26.55 -13.17
CA ALA A 84 17.23 -25.80 -14.43
C ALA A 84 15.79 -25.39 -14.79
N ILE A 85 14.79 -26.23 -14.49
CA ILE A 85 13.37 -25.89 -14.70
C ILE A 85 12.95 -24.78 -13.75
N LEU A 86 13.34 -24.84 -12.48
CA LEU A 86 13.01 -23.82 -11.47
C LEU A 86 13.63 -22.46 -11.83
N GLU A 87 14.91 -22.42 -12.20
CA GLU A 87 15.60 -21.21 -12.66
C GLU A 87 14.86 -20.59 -13.86
N LYS A 88 14.54 -21.39 -14.88
CA LYS A 88 13.84 -20.93 -16.09
C LYS A 88 12.46 -20.31 -15.83
N HIS A 89 11.71 -20.84 -14.86
CA HIS A 89 10.32 -20.43 -14.62
C HIS A 89 10.16 -19.40 -13.50
N LEU A 90 11.14 -19.28 -12.60
CA LEU A 90 11.08 -18.38 -11.44
C LEU A 90 11.91 -17.10 -11.63
N GLU A 91 12.81 -17.03 -12.62
CA GLU A 91 13.55 -15.79 -12.96
C GLU A 91 12.70 -14.73 -13.69
N VAL A 92 11.42 -14.99 -13.98
CA VAL A 92 10.57 -14.02 -14.68
C VAL A 92 9.96 -13.03 -13.69
N ARG A 93 10.62 -11.85 -13.58
CA ARG A 93 10.24 -10.60 -12.90
C ARG A 93 10.99 -10.32 -11.60
N ALA A 94 12.32 -10.26 -11.68
CA ALA A 94 13.01 -9.18 -11.01
C ALA A 94 12.83 -7.91 -11.86
N ASP A 95 12.20 -6.90 -11.28
CA ASP A 95 12.23 -5.49 -11.70
C ASP A 95 11.39 -5.05 -12.93
N ALA A 96 10.20 -4.51 -12.62
CA ALA A 96 9.55 -3.44 -13.37
C ALA A 96 8.89 -2.47 -12.38
#